data_AF-A0A847AG38-F1
#
_entry.id   AF-A0A847AG38-F1
#
_cell.length_a   1.000
_cell.length_b   1.000
_cell.length_c   1.000
_cell.angle_alpha   90.00
_cell.angle_beta   90.00
_cell.angle_gamma   90.00
#
_symmetry.space_group_name_H-M   'P 1'
#
loop_
_entity.id
_entity.type
_entity.pdbx_description
1 polymer ?
#
loop_
_entity_poly.entity_id
_entity_poly.type
_entity_poly.pdbx_seq_one_letter_code
_entity_poly.pdbx_strand_id
1 'polypeptide(L)'
;MEKSRAIEEVLAAGRELVARGLVARTWGNISCRIDDKSFAITPSGIDYARLTPETIVQVDMESLAHEGPVKPSSEKGIHAAAYRLDPDTQFVIHTHQTCASCLGIAGFHTLKLTAEEKEALGGDLLLAPYGLPGSKSLRKKVEEKLKGSRVILMERHGILITGSSRGEAFDRSVVVEDICCRAMKGLSFSHDAPESVSSKDQKSCLTFKNQPQEEIERIHQALHQACPDLRFILHRTSPAIRSVMEKTRRLPALLDDFAQLVGSDIRLASSQDLPALARAARGRNAVLVEDIGVFCLAGEEADAEAILTLVEKNALCYLNASRYGKPEPLSWLDRKLMRLVYTRFYSKKK
;
A
#
# COMPACT_ATOMS: atom_id res chain seq x y z
N MET A 1 23.73 -13.88 13.92
CA MET A 1 23.81 -12.63 14.71
C MET A 1 22.94 -12.76 15.97
N GLU A 2 23.21 -11.97 17.01
CA GLU A 2 22.38 -11.96 18.21
C GLU A 2 20.94 -11.50 17.92
N LYS A 3 19.95 -12.09 18.61
CA LYS A 3 18.53 -11.75 18.45
C LYS A 3 18.26 -10.25 18.68
N SER A 4 18.86 -9.67 19.72
CA SER A 4 18.72 -8.24 20.06
C SER A 4 19.15 -7.35 18.89
N ARG A 5 20.28 -7.67 18.27
CA ARG A 5 20.80 -6.95 17.10
C ARG A 5 19.86 -7.06 15.89
N ALA A 6 19.31 -8.25 15.63
CA ALA A 6 18.35 -8.41 14.54
C ALA A 6 17.07 -7.58 14.77
N ILE A 7 16.60 -7.51 16.01
CA ILE A 7 15.46 -6.66 16.42
C ILE A 7 15.78 -5.18 16.18
N GLU A 8 16.96 -4.72 16.57
CA GLU A 8 17.42 -3.34 16.34
C GLU A 8 17.47 -2.98 14.86
N GLU A 9 17.97 -3.87 14.00
CA GLU A 9 18.00 -3.69 12.55
C GLU A 9 16.59 -3.57 11.96
N VAL A 10 15.63 -4.38 12.41
CA VAL A 10 14.22 -4.29 11.98
C VAL A 10 13.60 -2.96 12.41
N LEU A 11 13.86 -2.51 13.65
CA LEU A 11 13.36 -1.22 14.14
C LEU A 11 13.98 -0.03 13.39
N ALA A 12 15.29 -0.08 13.13
CA ALA A 12 15.98 0.94 12.36
C ALA A 12 15.43 1.02 10.94
N ALA A 13 15.26 -0.11 10.27
CA ALA A 13 14.64 -0.18 8.94
C ALA A 13 13.19 0.31 8.95
N GLY A 14 12.41 0.00 9.99
CA GLY A 14 11.05 0.49 10.12
C GLY A 14 10.97 2.02 10.14
N ARG A 15 11.84 2.67 10.93
CA ARG A 15 11.98 4.13 10.94
C ARG A 15 12.44 4.69 9.59
N GLU A 16 13.37 4.01 8.95
CA GLU A 16 13.92 4.41 7.66
C GLU A 16 12.88 4.32 6.53
N LEU A 17 12.07 3.27 6.47
CA LEU A 17 10.96 3.17 5.50
C LEU A 17 9.93 4.29 5.67
N VAL A 18 9.61 4.64 6.92
CA VAL A 18 8.70 5.77 7.22
C VAL A 18 9.32 7.10 6.76
N ALA A 19 10.59 7.35 7.11
CA ALA A 19 11.28 8.58 6.74
C ALA A 19 11.42 8.76 5.22
N ARG A 20 11.58 7.65 4.48
CA ARG A 20 11.65 7.64 3.00
C ARG A 20 10.28 7.60 2.32
N GLY A 21 9.17 7.51 3.06
CA GLY A 21 7.82 7.41 2.49
C GLY A 21 7.52 6.12 1.72
N LEU A 22 8.29 5.05 1.95
CA LEU A 22 8.16 3.76 1.25
C LEU A 22 7.09 2.84 1.84
N VAL A 23 6.57 3.18 3.03
CA VAL A 23 5.46 2.49 3.70
C VAL A 23 4.44 3.50 4.19
N ALA A 24 3.18 3.06 4.25
CA ALA A 24 2.11 3.79 4.91
C ALA A 24 1.49 2.88 5.98
N ARG A 25 1.37 3.39 7.20
CA ARG A 25 0.72 2.73 8.34
C ARG A 25 1.30 1.36 8.68
N THR A 26 0.55 0.29 8.39
CA THR A 26 0.88 -1.11 8.74
C THR A 26 1.18 -1.95 7.50
N TRP A 27 1.15 -1.36 6.29
CA TRP A 27 1.46 -2.07 5.05
C TRP A 27 2.95 -2.23 4.82
N GLY A 28 3.32 -3.32 4.16
CA GLY A 28 4.69 -3.79 4.07
C GLY A 28 5.14 -4.48 5.35
N ASN A 29 6.28 -5.14 5.29
CA ASN A 29 6.91 -5.78 6.43
C ASN A 29 8.41 -5.96 6.20
N ILE A 30 9.14 -6.02 7.29
CA ILE A 30 10.60 -6.12 7.28
C ILE A 30 11.01 -7.27 8.17
N SER A 31 12.06 -8.00 7.76
CA SER A 31 12.71 -8.95 8.63
C SER A 31 14.22 -8.91 8.51
N CYS A 32 14.89 -9.36 9.57
CA CYS A 32 16.32 -9.58 9.64
C CYS A 32 16.60 -11.02 10.09
N ARG A 33 17.53 -11.70 9.41
CA ARG A 33 17.98 -13.04 9.81
C ARG A 33 18.63 -12.97 11.20
N ILE A 34 18.29 -13.91 12.08
CA ILE A 34 19.00 -14.09 13.35
C ILE A 34 20.11 -15.12 13.14
N ASP A 35 19.75 -16.31 12.67
CA ASP A 35 20.65 -17.44 12.44
C ASP A 35 20.13 -18.33 11.30
N ASP A 36 20.64 -19.55 11.18
CA ASP A 36 20.23 -20.50 10.13
C ASP A 36 18.80 -21.02 10.30
N LYS A 37 18.19 -20.82 11.48
CA LYS A 37 16.89 -21.39 11.84
C LYS A 37 15.83 -20.34 12.08
N SER A 38 16.19 -19.10 12.37
CA SER A 38 15.23 -18.07 12.79
C SER A 38 15.52 -16.66 12.28
N PHE A 39 14.48 -15.84 12.27
CA PHE A 39 14.54 -14.43 11.87
C PHE A 39 13.62 -13.57 12.74
N ALA A 40 13.96 -12.29 12.88
CA ALA A 40 13.12 -11.28 13.49
C ALA A 40 12.27 -10.60 12.42
N ILE A 41 10.97 -10.40 12.63
CA ILE A 41 10.06 -9.77 11.67
C ILE A 41 9.11 -8.78 12.35
N THR A 42 8.69 -7.77 11.61
CA THR A 42 7.65 -6.85 12.05
C THR A 42 6.34 -7.57 12.43
N PRO A 43 5.63 -7.07 13.44
CA PRO A 43 4.34 -7.62 13.86
C PRO A 43 3.23 -7.34 12.84
N SER A 44 2.15 -8.10 12.95
CA SER A 44 0.95 -7.91 12.14
C SER A 44 0.05 -6.80 12.71
N GLY A 45 -0.17 -5.75 11.92
CA GLY A 45 -1.16 -4.71 12.20
C GLY A 45 -0.77 -3.71 13.29
N ILE A 46 0.53 -3.49 13.51
CA ILE A 46 1.04 -2.41 14.37
C ILE A 46 1.74 -1.40 13.48
N ASP A 47 1.47 -0.11 13.70
CA ASP A 47 2.07 0.99 12.94
C ASP A 47 3.59 1.05 13.16
N TYR A 48 4.35 1.33 12.09
CA TYR A 48 5.81 1.48 12.16
C TYR A 48 6.26 2.51 13.20
N ALA A 49 5.50 3.60 13.38
CA ALA A 49 5.81 4.64 14.37
C ALA A 49 5.67 4.16 15.82
N ARG A 50 5.01 3.01 16.04
CA ARG A 50 4.73 2.43 17.36
C ARG A 50 5.48 1.14 17.64
N LEU A 51 6.37 0.72 16.74
CA LEU A 51 7.17 -0.47 16.96
C LEU A 51 8.14 -0.27 18.13
N THR A 52 8.12 -1.23 19.04
CA THR A 52 9.09 -1.35 20.13
C THR A 52 9.83 -2.70 20.02
N PRO A 53 10.98 -2.88 20.67
CA PRO A 53 11.70 -4.16 20.66
C PRO A 53 10.82 -5.36 21.03
N GLU A 54 9.90 -5.19 21.97
CA GLU A 54 8.99 -6.23 22.48
C GLU A 54 7.91 -6.61 21.46
N THR A 55 7.64 -5.74 20.48
CA THR A 55 6.68 -6.01 19.41
C THR A 55 7.29 -6.75 18.22
N ILE A 56 8.62 -6.80 18.11
CA ILE A 56 9.29 -7.54 17.04
C ILE A 56 9.27 -9.03 17.36
N VAL A 57 8.84 -9.83 16.37
CA VAL A 57 8.55 -11.25 16.59
C VAL A 57 9.66 -12.10 15.99
N GLN A 58 10.21 -13.02 16.78
CA GLN A 58 11.08 -14.07 16.25
C GLN A 58 10.23 -15.20 15.67
N VAL A 59 10.61 -15.67 14.49
CA VAL A 59 9.93 -16.74 13.76
C VAL A 59 10.93 -17.81 13.38
N ASP A 60 10.56 -19.07 13.59
CA ASP A 60 11.28 -20.23 13.08
C ASP A 60 11.07 -20.37 11.56
N MET A 61 12.15 -20.55 10.80
CA MET A 61 12.12 -20.56 9.34
C MET A 61 11.42 -21.77 8.73
N GLU A 62 11.43 -22.91 9.41
CA GLU A 62 10.89 -24.15 8.89
C GLU A 62 9.40 -24.30 9.27
N SER A 63 9.12 -24.28 10.56
CA SER A 63 7.79 -24.47 11.14
C SER A 63 6.90 -23.22 11.05
N LEU A 64 7.49 -22.03 10.84
CA LEU A 64 6.82 -20.73 10.97
C LEU A 64 6.22 -20.46 12.35
N ALA A 65 6.66 -21.21 13.37
CA ALA A 65 6.27 -21.02 14.75
C ALA A 65 6.83 -19.70 15.29
N HIS A 66 6.11 -19.14 16.26
CA HIS A 66 6.51 -17.96 17.03
C HIS A 66 5.94 -18.11 18.45
N GLU A 67 6.57 -17.43 19.40
CA GLU A 67 6.15 -17.42 20.80
C GLU A 67 5.58 -16.06 21.20
N GLY A 68 4.76 -16.06 22.25
CA GLY A 68 4.18 -14.85 22.83
C GLY A 68 2.88 -14.39 22.16
N PRO A 69 2.28 -13.29 22.67
CA PRO A 69 0.95 -12.84 22.25
C PRO A 69 0.97 -12.01 20.95
N VAL A 70 2.13 -11.50 20.55
CA VAL A 70 2.28 -10.65 19.37
C VAL A 70 2.40 -11.51 18.12
N LYS A 71 1.44 -11.36 17.20
CA LYS A 71 1.46 -12.11 15.95
C LYS A 71 2.46 -11.49 14.97
N PRO A 72 3.32 -12.28 14.31
CA PRO A 72 4.20 -11.80 13.26
C PRO A 72 3.37 -11.41 12.04
N SER A 73 3.97 -10.69 11.08
CA SER A 73 3.37 -10.41 9.78
C SER A 73 2.71 -11.66 9.18
N SER A 74 1.56 -11.45 8.53
CA SER A 74 0.86 -12.52 7.81
C SER A 74 1.70 -13.10 6.65
N GLU A 75 2.72 -12.36 6.21
CA GLU A 75 3.63 -12.75 5.12
C GLU A 75 4.95 -13.37 5.58
N LYS A 76 5.07 -13.72 6.88
CA LYS A 76 6.27 -14.41 7.41
C LYS A 76 6.71 -15.63 6.59
N GLY A 77 5.78 -16.32 5.94
CA GLY A 77 6.09 -17.48 5.10
C GLY A 77 6.85 -17.14 3.82
N ILE A 78 6.65 -15.94 3.27
CA ILE A 78 7.41 -15.42 2.12
C ILE A 78 8.84 -15.08 2.58
N HIS A 79 8.99 -14.41 3.73
CA HIS A 79 10.29 -14.07 4.32
C HIS A 79 11.12 -15.31 4.65
N ALA A 80 10.50 -16.29 5.33
CA ALA A 80 11.12 -17.57 5.62
C ALA A 80 11.60 -18.28 4.35
N ALA A 81 10.90 -18.12 3.23
CA ALA A 81 11.33 -18.73 1.99
C ALA A 81 12.50 -18.02 1.33
N ALA A 82 12.54 -16.69 1.36
CA ALA A 82 13.71 -15.93 0.94
C ALA A 82 14.98 -16.38 1.69
N TYR A 83 14.88 -16.54 3.02
CA TYR A 83 16.01 -17.01 3.82
C TYR A 83 16.41 -18.47 3.55
N ARG A 84 15.46 -19.37 3.30
CA ARG A 84 15.78 -20.78 3.03
C ARG A 84 16.35 -21.02 1.63
N LEU A 85 15.90 -20.24 0.65
CA LEU A 85 16.34 -20.40 -0.75
C LEU A 85 17.72 -19.80 -0.99
N ASP A 86 18.13 -18.80 -0.20
CA ASP A 86 19.39 -18.11 -0.35
C ASP A 86 20.07 -17.85 1.02
N PRO A 87 21.16 -18.59 1.33
CA PRO A 87 21.93 -18.39 2.56
C PRO A 87 22.51 -16.98 2.71
N ASP A 88 22.80 -16.29 1.60
CA ASP A 88 23.38 -14.94 1.63
C ASP A 88 22.37 -13.86 2.02
N THR A 89 21.06 -14.13 1.89
CA THR A 89 20.03 -13.19 2.30
C THR A 89 20.03 -13.03 3.83
N GLN A 90 20.29 -11.82 4.31
CA GLN A 90 20.25 -11.44 5.73
C GLN A 90 19.10 -10.47 6.05
N PHE A 91 18.53 -9.82 5.03
CA PHE A 91 17.49 -8.82 5.20
C PHE A 91 16.44 -8.93 4.10
N VAL A 92 15.17 -8.76 4.47
CA VAL A 92 14.05 -8.83 3.53
C VAL A 92 13.10 -7.67 3.80
N ILE A 93 12.75 -6.94 2.74
CA ILE A 93 11.85 -5.80 2.75
C ILE A 93 10.69 -6.11 1.79
N HIS A 94 9.46 -6.04 2.30
CA HIS A 94 8.26 -6.00 1.49
C HIS A 94 7.63 -4.61 1.60
N THR A 95 7.42 -3.94 0.46
CA THR A 95 6.78 -2.61 0.39
C THR A 95 5.69 -2.58 -0.67
N HIS A 96 4.86 -1.54 -0.59
CA HIS A 96 3.76 -1.26 -1.51
C HIS A 96 4.04 0.04 -2.30
N GLN A 97 5.30 0.21 -2.70
CA GLN A 97 5.79 1.38 -3.43
C GLN A 97 5.02 1.57 -4.76
N THR A 98 4.82 2.82 -5.15
CA THR A 98 3.76 3.21 -6.09
C THR A 98 4.04 2.72 -7.50
N CYS A 99 5.24 2.97 -8.02
CA CYS A 99 5.58 2.64 -9.39
C CYS A 99 5.72 1.13 -9.58
N ALA A 100 6.32 0.43 -8.61
CA ALA A 100 6.38 -1.03 -8.61
C ALA A 100 4.98 -1.67 -8.61
N SER A 101 4.06 -1.20 -7.75
CA SER A 101 2.67 -1.67 -7.73
C SER A 101 1.96 -1.43 -9.06
N CYS A 102 2.22 -0.31 -9.74
CA CYS A 102 1.65 -0.02 -11.06
C CYS A 102 2.16 -1.00 -12.13
N LEU A 103 3.47 -1.30 -12.15
CA LEU A 103 4.03 -2.28 -13.08
C LEU A 103 3.59 -3.71 -12.76
N GLY A 104 3.33 -4.01 -11.48
CA GLY A 104 2.68 -5.24 -11.05
C GLY A 104 1.26 -5.42 -11.59
N ILE A 105 0.64 -4.39 -12.16
CA ILE A 105 -0.67 -4.50 -12.85
C ILE A 105 -0.50 -4.56 -14.36
N ALA A 106 0.34 -3.69 -14.94
CA ALA A 106 0.53 -3.60 -16.39
C ALA A 106 1.85 -2.94 -16.76
N GLY A 107 2.41 -3.33 -17.91
CA GLY A 107 3.64 -2.75 -18.47
C GLY A 107 4.93 -3.46 -18.05
N PHE A 108 4.87 -4.40 -17.12
CA PHE A 108 6.05 -5.18 -16.70
C PHE A 108 6.78 -5.85 -17.87
N HIS A 109 6.05 -6.51 -18.77
CA HIS A 109 6.66 -7.20 -19.92
C HIS A 109 7.31 -6.27 -20.96
N THR A 110 7.03 -4.96 -20.89
CA THR A 110 7.67 -3.96 -21.76
C THR A 110 8.89 -3.31 -21.12
N LEU A 111 9.14 -3.57 -19.83
CA LEU A 111 10.26 -3.01 -19.10
C LEU A 111 11.57 -3.56 -19.64
N LYS A 112 12.52 -2.66 -19.93
CA LYS A 112 13.88 -3.00 -20.31
C LYS A 112 14.83 -2.52 -19.21
N LEU A 113 15.57 -3.46 -18.66
CA LEU A 113 16.64 -3.21 -17.70
C LEU A 113 17.97 -3.09 -18.45
N THR A 114 18.75 -2.08 -18.08
CA THR A 114 20.17 -1.96 -18.45
C THR A 114 21.02 -3.00 -17.70
N ALA A 115 22.28 -3.17 -18.10
CA ALA A 115 23.18 -4.08 -17.40
C ALA A 115 23.47 -3.59 -15.97
N GLU A 116 23.66 -2.28 -15.82
CA GLU A 116 23.91 -1.59 -14.56
C GLU A 116 22.72 -1.72 -13.61
N GLU A 117 21.49 -1.59 -14.13
CA GLU A 117 20.27 -1.80 -13.33
C GLU A 117 20.15 -3.25 -12.86
N LYS A 118 20.45 -4.24 -13.71
CA LYS A 118 20.43 -5.65 -13.29
C LYS A 118 21.47 -5.94 -12.21
N GLU A 119 22.67 -5.38 -12.36
CA GLU A 119 23.73 -5.51 -11.36
C GLU A 119 23.30 -4.90 -10.02
N ALA A 120 22.77 -3.67 -10.03
CA ALA A 120 22.28 -3.00 -8.83
C ALA A 120 21.14 -3.76 -8.13
N LEU A 121 20.25 -4.40 -8.91
CA LEU A 121 19.19 -5.25 -8.37
C LEU A 121 19.68 -6.63 -7.89
N GLY A 122 20.93 -7.00 -8.17
CA GLY A 122 21.46 -8.33 -7.90
C GLY A 122 20.82 -9.43 -8.76
N GLY A 123 20.39 -9.08 -9.98
CA GLY A 123 19.78 -10.00 -10.95
C GLY A 123 18.63 -9.39 -11.74
N ASP A 124 17.81 -10.26 -12.34
CA ASP A 124 16.61 -9.84 -13.06
C ASP A 124 15.50 -9.38 -12.09
N LEU A 125 14.68 -8.41 -12.50
CA LEU A 125 13.41 -8.12 -11.84
C LEU A 125 12.36 -9.11 -12.34
N LEU A 126 11.68 -9.83 -11.43
CA LEU A 126 10.67 -10.82 -11.79
C LEU A 126 9.28 -10.46 -11.27
N LEU A 127 8.23 -10.92 -11.97
CA LEU A 127 6.84 -10.77 -11.55
C LEU A 127 6.27 -12.12 -11.10
N ALA A 128 5.84 -12.21 -9.85
CA ALA A 128 5.05 -13.31 -9.30
C ALA A 128 3.55 -13.07 -9.61
N PRO A 129 2.85 -14.07 -10.19
CA PRO A 129 1.42 -13.93 -10.50
C PRO A 129 0.56 -13.75 -9.25
N TYR A 130 -0.63 -13.18 -9.43
CA TYR A 130 -1.53 -12.82 -8.33
C TYR A 130 -1.83 -13.99 -7.38
N GLY A 131 -1.84 -13.71 -6.08
CA GLY A 131 -2.38 -14.58 -5.05
C GLY A 131 -2.86 -13.75 -3.88
N LEU A 132 -3.86 -14.23 -3.15
CA LEU A 132 -4.40 -13.50 -2.01
C LEU A 132 -3.29 -13.24 -0.96
N PRO A 133 -3.18 -12.02 -0.40
CA PRO A 133 -2.18 -11.69 0.63
C PRO A 133 -2.23 -12.67 1.81
N GLY A 134 -1.05 -13.07 2.31
CA GLY A 134 -0.93 -14.06 3.39
C GLY A 134 -1.33 -15.50 3.03
N SER A 135 -1.69 -15.79 1.77
CA SER A 135 -2.08 -17.14 1.35
C SER A 135 -0.87 -18.02 0.99
N LYS A 136 -1.05 -19.34 1.12
CA LYS A 136 -0.07 -20.34 0.62
C LYS A 136 0.13 -20.25 -0.90
N SER A 137 -0.89 -19.84 -1.64
CA SER A 137 -0.81 -19.67 -3.11
C SER A 137 0.15 -18.55 -3.49
N LEU A 138 0.02 -17.37 -2.86
CA LEU A 138 0.94 -16.25 -3.08
C LEU A 138 2.38 -16.67 -2.74
N ARG A 139 2.57 -17.28 -1.55
CA ARG A 139 3.86 -17.78 -1.10
C ARG A 139 4.52 -18.67 -2.16
N LYS A 140 3.85 -19.73 -2.62
CA LYS A 140 4.44 -20.66 -3.62
C LYS A 140 4.85 -19.94 -4.90
N LYS A 141 4.05 -18.98 -5.38
CA LYS A 141 4.35 -18.21 -6.60
C LYS A 141 5.57 -17.32 -6.43
N VAL A 142 5.74 -16.69 -5.27
CA VAL A 142 6.92 -15.88 -4.94
C VAL A 142 8.16 -16.75 -4.74
N GLU A 143 8.03 -17.89 -4.05
CA GLU A 143 9.10 -18.88 -3.85
C GLU A 143 9.72 -19.34 -5.17
N GLU A 144 8.90 -19.58 -6.19
CA GLU A 144 9.41 -19.96 -7.52
C GLU A 144 10.24 -18.85 -8.18
N LYS A 145 9.95 -17.57 -7.91
CA LYS A 145 10.71 -16.44 -8.48
C LYS A 145 11.98 -16.12 -7.70
N LEU A 146 11.97 -16.33 -6.39
CA LEU A 146 13.15 -16.14 -5.51
C LEU A 146 14.34 -17.02 -5.89
N LYS A 147 14.13 -18.14 -6.59
CA LYS A 147 15.21 -19.02 -7.07
C LYS A 147 16.17 -18.34 -8.06
N GLY A 148 15.76 -17.26 -8.71
CA GLY A 148 16.54 -16.59 -9.75
C GLY A 148 16.62 -15.07 -9.62
N SER A 149 16.08 -14.49 -8.55
CA SER A 149 16.04 -13.04 -8.38
C SER A 149 15.94 -12.64 -6.91
N ARG A 150 16.52 -11.48 -6.60
CA ARG A 150 16.44 -10.82 -5.28
C ARG A 150 15.30 -9.82 -5.18
N VAL A 151 14.66 -9.47 -6.31
CA VAL A 151 13.64 -8.43 -6.37
C VAL A 151 12.44 -8.92 -7.17
N ILE A 152 11.32 -9.10 -6.47
CA ILE A 152 10.12 -9.77 -6.97
C ILE A 152 8.93 -8.83 -6.85
N LEU A 153 8.42 -8.35 -7.98
CA LEU A 153 7.10 -7.74 -8.04
C LEU A 153 6.05 -8.82 -7.77
N MET A 154 5.02 -8.47 -7.02
CA MET A 154 3.86 -9.30 -6.77
C MET A 154 2.65 -8.64 -7.43
N GLU A 155 2.06 -9.35 -8.39
CA GLU A 155 0.95 -8.82 -9.19
C GLU A 155 -0.16 -8.29 -8.28
N ARG A 156 -0.59 -7.03 -8.47
CA ARG A 156 -1.67 -6.35 -7.72
C ARG A 156 -1.46 -6.24 -6.20
N HIS A 157 -0.21 -6.36 -5.74
CA HIS A 157 0.13 -6.38 -4.32
C HIS A 157 1.22 -5.35 -4.01
N GLY A 158 2.47 -5.69 -4.29
CA GLY A 158 3.62 -4.84 -3.99
C GLY A 158 4.90 -5.49 -4.48
N ILE A 159 5.98 -5.33 -3.73
CA ILE A 159 7.31 -5.85 -4.09
C ILE A 159 7.99 -6.48 -2.89
N LEU A 160 8.72 -7.57 -3.12
CA LEU A 160 9.62 -8.22 -2.16
C LEU A 160 11.06 -8.01 -2.62
N ILE A 161 11.91 -7.54 -1.72
CA ILE A 161 13.32 -7.24 -1.95
C ILE A 161 14.14 -7.96 -0.90
N THR A 162 15.18 -8.67 -1.33
CA THR A 162 16.14 -9.34 -0.45
C THR A 162 17.53 -8.71 -0.56
N GLY A 163 18.30 -8.77 0.52
CA GLY A 163 19.66 -8.25 0.58
C GLY A 163 20.51 -9.03 1.60
N SER A 164 21.83 -9.02 1.40
CA SER A 164 22.84 -9.52 2.35
C SER A 164 23.04 -8.57 3.54
N SER A 165 22.47 -7.37 3.47
CA SER A 165 22.42 -6.41 4.57
C SER A 165 21.18 -5.52 4.44
N ARG A 166 20.87 -4.77 5.51
CA ARG A 166 19.84 -3.72 5.46
C ARG A 166 20.15 -2.70 4.36
N GLY A 167 21.39 -2.19 4.31
CA GLY A 167 21.80 -1.18 3.32
C GLY A 167 21.53 -1.62 1.89
N GLU A 168 22.00 -2.81 1.51
CA GLU A 168 21.79 -3.36 0.16
C GLU A 168 20.30 -3.55 -0.17
N ALA A 169 19.49 -4.03 0.77
CA ALA A 169 18.05 -4.16 0.55
C ALA A 169 17.38 -2.79 0.33
N PHE A 170 17.81 -1.74 1.04
CA PHE A 170 17.32 -0.38 0.83
C PHE A 170 17.79 0.22 -0.48
N ASP A 171 19.05 0.04 -0.87
CA ASP A 171 19.57 0.53 -2.15
C ASP A 171 18.79 -0.10 -3.31
N ARG A 172 18.56 -1.42 -3.27
CA ARG A 172 17.69 -2.12 -4.23
C ARG A 172 16.27 -1.57 -4.26
N SER A 173 15.71 -1.22 -3.09
CA SER A 173 14.35 -0.70 -2.98
C SER A 173 14.18 0.66 -3.68
N VAL A 174 15.21 1.50 -3.65
CA VAL A 174 15.23 2.79 -4.34
C VAL A 174 15.41 2.57 -5.84
N VAL A 175 16.42 1.79 -6.22
CA VAL A 175 16.73 1.52 -7.63
C VAL A 175 15.55 0.92 -8.37
N VAL A 176 14.84 -0.05 -7.78
CA VAL A 176 13.69 -0.66 -8.44
C VAL A 176 12.50 0.29 -8.60
N GLU A 177 12.26 1.17 -7.62
CA GLU A 177 11.20 2.18 -7.75
C GLU A 177 11.54 3.17 -8.87
N ASP A 178 12.79 3.64 -8.95
CA ASP A 178 13.25 4.54 -10.01
C ASP A 178 13.10 3.91 -11.41
N ILE A 179 13.46 2.64 -11.54
CA ILE A 179 13.27 1.84 -12.77
C ILE A 179 11.79 1.78 -13.14
N CYS A 180 10.92 1.51 -12.16
CA CYS A 180 9.48 1.40 -12.39
C CYS A 180 8.87 2.77 -12.74
N CYS A 181 9.28 3.84 -12.07
CA CYS A 181 8.82 5.20 -12.35
C CYS A 181 9.27 5.67 -13.74
N ARG A 182 10.48 5.28 -14.18
CA ARG A 182 10.95 5.52 -15.54
C ARG A 182 10.03 4.89 -16.60
N ALA A 183 9.48 3.71 -16.35
CA ALA A 183 8.53 3.06 -17.26
C ALA A 183 7.15 3.76 -17.27
N MET A 184 6.80 4.45 -16.19
CA MET A 184 5.57 5.22 -16.05
C MET A 184 5.65 6.67 -16.55
N LYS A 185 6.77 7.08 -17.17
CA LYS A 185 6.96 8.42 -17.73
C LYS A 185 5.74 8.90 -18.52
N GLY A 186 5.36 10.17 -18.31
CA GLY A 186 4.17 10.80 -18.86
C GLY A 186 2.94 10.76 -17.95
N LEU A 187 3.01 10.07 -16.80
CA LEU A 187 2.02 10.22 -15.73
C LEU A 187 2.52 11.27 -14.72
N SER A 188 1.64 12.20 -14.35
CA SER A 188 1.93 13.24 -13.37
C SER A 188 1.68 12.72 -11.95
N PHE A 189 2.74 12.72 -11.14
CA PHE A 189 2.70 12.40 -9.71
C PHE A 189 2.30 13.63 -8.90
N SER A 190 1.85 13.42 -7.65
CA SER A 190 1.23 14.46 -6.80
C SER A 190 2.18 15.53 -6.25
N HIS A 191 3.43 15.63 -6.74
CA HIS A 191 4.42 16.60 -6.25
C HIS A 191 3.99 18.08 -6.48
N ASP A 192 3.01 18.32 -7.35
CA ASP A 192 2.48 19.67 -7.67
C ASP A 192 0.99 19.85 -7.27
N ALA A 193 0.44 19.04 -6.36
CA ALA A 193 -0.98 19.16 -5.99
C ALA A 193 -1.24 20.39 -5.09
N PRO A 194 -2.33 21.16 -5.32
CA PRO A 194 -2.74 22.24 -4.42
C PRO A 194 -2.99 21.75 -2.99
N GLU A 195 -2.93 22.68 -2.03
CA GLU A 195 -3.19 22.39 -0.61
C GLU A 195 -4.52 21.64 -0.42
N SER A 196 -4.50 20.61 0.43
CA SER A 196 -5.70 19.86 0.78
C SER A 196 -6.58 20.62 1.76
N VAL A 197 -7.90 20.49 1.61
CA VAL A 197 -8.89 20.96 2.57
C VAL A 197 -9.29 19.81 3.48
N SER A 198 -9.33 20.03 4.78
CA SER A 198 -9.80 19.01 5.73
C SER A 198 -10.79 19.57 6.73
N SER A 199 -11.73 18.71 7.14
CA SER A 199 -12.70 19.00 8.19
C SER A 199 -12.78 17.86 9.20
N LYS A 200 -13.05 18.21 10.46
CA LYS A 200 -13.28 17.26 11.56
C LYS A 200 -14.61 17.56 12.23
N ASP A 201 -15.33 16.52 12.62
CA ASP A 201 -16.50 16.64 13.50
C ASP A 201 -16.07 17.04 14.92
N GLN A 202 -16.70 18.10 15.43
CA GLN A 202 -16.66 18.52 16.81
C GLN A 202 -18.08 18.77 17.29
N LYS A 203 -18.63 17.82 18.04
CA LYS A 203 -19.98 17.90 18.62
C LYS A 203 -21.08 18.05 17.56
N SER A 204 -21.02 17.28 16.48
CA SER A 204 -21.97 17.31 15.34
C SER A 204 -21.84 18.53 14.42
N CYS A 205 -20.77 19.32 14.57
CA CYS A 205 -20.44 20.45 13.70
C CYS A 205 -19.06 20.26 13.08
N LEU A 206 -18.90 20.59 11.80
CA LEU A 206 -17.61 20.51 11.13
C LEU A 206 -16.74 21.72 11.47
N THR A 207 -15.50 21.45 11.86
CA THR A 207 -14.43 22.45 11.95
C THR A 207 -13.43 22.22 10.83
N PHE A 208 -13.10 23.25 10.08
CA PHE A 208 -12.13 23.19 8.98
C PHE A 208 -10.74 23.65 9.43
N LYS A 209 -9.70 23.03 8.87
CA LYS A 209 -8.31 23.43 9.13
C LYS A 209 -7.95 24.76 8.47
N ASN A 210 -8.43 24.95 7.24
CA ASN A 210 -8.27 26.16 6.41
C ASN A 210 -9.66 26.62 5.93
N GLN A 211 -9.82 27.90 5.58
CA GLN A 211 -11.10 28.40 5.06
C GLN A 211 -11.37 27.79 3.67
N PRO A 212 -12.40 26.94 3.51
CA PRO A 212 -12.73 26.31 2.24
C PRO A 212 -13.47 27.29 1.31
N GLN A 213 -13.48 26.97 0.01
CA GLN A 213 -14.48 27.53 -0.91
C GLN A 213 -15.88 27.02 -0.53
N GLU A 214 -16.91 27.83 -0.77
CA GLU A 214 -18.30 27.54 -0.39
C GLU A 214 -18.80 26.19 -0.95
N GLU A 215 -18.46 25.87 -2.20
CA GLU A 215 -18.84 24.60 -2.82
C GLU A 215 -18.20 23.39 -2.11
N ILE A 216 -16.92 23.49 -1.73
CA ILE A 216 -16.21 22.44 -1.00
C ILE A 216 -16.85 22.26 0.38
N GLU A 217 -17.12 23.36 1.09
CA GLU A 217 -17.79 23.30 2.40
C GLU A 217 -19.13 22.57 2.32
N ARG A 218 -19.96 22.89 1.32
CA ARG A 218 -21.26 22.24 1.10
C ARG A 218 -21.14 20.73 0.91
N ILE A 219 -20.11 20.28 0.18
CA ILE A 219 -19.85 18.85 -0.05
C ILE A 219 -19.41 18.17 1.25
N HIS A 220 -18.51 18.79 2.02
CA HIS A 220 -18.09 18.28 3.32
C HIS A 220 -19.31 18.09 4.25
N GLN A 221 -20.20 19.07 4.33
CA GLN A 221 -21.43 18.99 5.13
C GLN A 221 -22.35 17.85 4.67
N ALA A 222 -22.58 17.72 3.36
CA ALA A 222 -23.43 16.66 2.80
C ALA A 222 -22.86 15.25 3.09
N LEU A 223 -21.55 15.07 2.96
CA LEU A 223 -20.88 13.80 3.23
C LEU A 223 -20.87 13.46 4.73
N HIS A 224 -20.67 14.45 5.59
CA HIS A 224 -20.74 14.29 7.05
C HIS A 224 -22.14 13.81 7.50
N GLN A 225 -23.20 14.42 6.97
CA GLN A 225 -24.58 14.01 7.25
C GLN A 225 -24.87 12.58 6.74
N ALA A 226 -24.32 12.21 5.58
CA ALA A 226 -24.56 10.91 4.96
C ALA A 226 -23.79 9.76 5.64
N CYS A 227 -22.68 10.06 6.31
CA CYS A 227 -21.74 9.09 6.88
C CYS A 227 -21.39 9.46 8.33
N PRO A 228 -22.35 9.37 9.28
CA PRO A 228 -22.19 9.91 10.64
C PRO A 228 -21.12 9.19 11.48
N ASP A 229 -20.75 7.96 11.10
CA ASP A 229 -19.68 7.21 11.77
C ASP A 229 -18.27 7.73 11.40
N LEU A 230 -18.16 8.56 10.35
CA LEU A 230 -16.91 9.10 9.84
C LEU A 230 -16.78 10.56 10.28
N ARG A 231 -15.74 10.83 11.07
CA ARG A 231 -15.55 12.11 11.78
C ARG A 231 -14.51 13.02 11.14
N PHE A 232 -13.82 12.55 10.10
CA PHE A 232 -12.79 13.31 9.41
C PHE A 232 -12.98 13.18 7.89
N ILE A 233 -12.90 14.31 7.19
CA ILE A 233 -13.00 14.39 5.74
C ILE A 233 -11.78 15.13 5.22
N LEU A 234 -11.07 14.51 4.27
CA LEU A 234 -9.94 15.10 3.58
C LEU A 234 -10.24 15.21 2.08
N HIS A 235 -10.18 16.42 1.55
CA HIS A 235 -10.32 16.72 0.14
C HIS A 235 -8.97 17.07 -0.47
N ARG A 236 -8.68 16.49 -1.64
CA ARG A 236 -7.55 16.88 -2.48
C ARG A 236 -7.89 16.71 -3.96
N THR A 237 -7.27 17.53 -4.78
CA THR A 237 -7.27 17.38 -6.23
C THR A 237 -5.84 17.20 -6.70
N SER A 238 -5.52 16.07 -7.30
CA SER A 238 -4.21 15.84 -7.94
C SER A 238 -4.35 15.54 -9.42
N PRO A 239 -3.27 15.68 -10.22
CA PRO A 239 -3.30 15.40 -11.66
C PRO A 239 -3.82 14.00 -12.00
N ALA A 240 -3.42 12.99 -11.22
CA ALA A 240 -3.89 11.61 -11.39
C ALA A 240 -5.40 11.49 -11.14
N ILE A 241 -5.93 12.16 -10.11
CA ILE A 241 -7.36 12.14 -9.79
C ILE A 241 -8.17 12.83 -10.90
N ARG A 242 -7.74 13.99 -11.39
CA ARG A 242 -8.39 14.67 -12.54
C ARG A 242 -8.44 13.75 -13.75
N SER A 243 -7.29 13.20 -14.13
CA SER A 243 -7.18 12.30 -15.28
C SER A 243 -8.05 11.06 -15.18
N VAL A 244 -8.25 10.52 -13.97
CA VAL A 244 -9.14 9.36 -13.76
C VAL A 244 -10.61 9.75 -13.86
N MET A 245 -11.03 10.90 -13.33
CA MET A 245 -12.41 11.36 -13.41
C MET A 245 -12.86 11.58 -14.87
N GLU A 246 -11.95 12.00 -15.75
CA GLU A 246 -12.20 12.12 -17.19
C GLU A 246 -12.36 10.76 -17.89
N LYS A 247 -11.75 9.70 -17.36
CA LYS A 247 -11.71 8.37 -18.00
C LYS A 247 -12.76 7.40 -17.47
N THR A 248 -13.22 7.56 -16.23
CA THR A 248 -14.16 6.61 -15.65
C THR A 248 -15.10 7.23 -14.62
N ARG A 249 -16.36 6.78 -14.66
CA ARG A 249 -17.36 7.07 -13.60
C ARG A 249 -17.15 6.22 -12.34
N ARG A 250 -16.29 5.20 -12.42
CA ARG A 250 -16.02 4.24 -11.35
C ARG A 250 -14.56 3.80 -11.39
N LEU A 251 -13.79 4.15 -10.37
CA LEU A 251 -12.42 3.66 -10.22
C LEU A 251 -12.46 2.38 -9.36
N PRO A 252 -12.24 1.19 -9.94
CA PRO A 252 -12.28 -0.05 -9.18
C PRO A 252 -10.98 -0.29 -8.41
N ALA A 253 -11.04 -1.15 -7.40
CA ALA A 253 -9.84 -1.63 -6.71
C ALA A 253 -8.99 -2.51 -7.64
N LEU A 254 -7.80 -2.02 -7.99
CA LEU A 254 -6.78 -2.77 -8.73
C LEU A 254 -5.76 -3.41 -7.80
N LEU A 255 -5.52 -2.80 -6.63
CA LEU A 255 -4.60 -3.23 -5.59
C LEU A 255 -5.33 -3.75 -4.34
N ASP A 256 -4.66 -4.63 -3.61
CA ASP A 256 -5.17 -5.27 -2.41
C ASP A 256 -5.35 -4.28 -1.24
N ASP A 257 -4.38 -3.41 -1.00
CA ASP A 257 -4.41 -2.38 0.03
C ASP A 257 -5.54 -1.37 -0.18
N PHE A 258 -5.80 -0.96 -1.43
CA PHE A 258 -6.97 -0.17 -1.80
C PHE A 258 -8.26 -0.92 -1.45
N ALA A 259 -8.35 -2.21 -1.78
CA ALA A 259 -9.54 -3.01 -1.47
C ALA A 259 -9.77 -3.15 0.05
N GLN A 260 -8.69 -3.26 0.83
CA GLN A 260 -8.72 -3.35 2.28
C GLN A 260 -9.19 -2.05 2.92
N LEU A 261 -8.56 -0.91 2.59
CA LEU A 261 -8.78 0.37 3.28
C LEU A 261 -9.85 1.27 2.62
N VAL A 262 -9.92 1.32 1.30
CA VAL A 262 -10.84 2.25 0.60
C VAL A 262 -12.18 1.57 0.33
N GLY A 263 -12.13 0.33 -0.18
CA GLY A 263 -13.28 -0.47 -0.55
C GLY A 263 -13.15 -1.08 -1.94
N SER A 264 -14.22 -1.71 -2.44
CA SER A 264 -14.17 -2.44 -3.73
C SER A 264 -14.04 -1.54 -4.97
N ASP A 265 -14.38 -0.26 -4.82
CA ASP A 265 -14.37 0.80 -5.82
C ASP A 265 -14.62 2.16 -5.17
N ILE A 266 -14.33 3.25 -5.90
CA ILE A 266 -14.85 4.60 -5.64
C ILE A 266 -15.69 5.07 -6.84
N ARG A 267 -16.70 5.88 -6.57
CA ARG A 267 -17.69 6.35 -7.56
C ARG A 267 -17.55 7.84 -7.78
N LEU A 268 -17.74 8.25 -9.03
CA LEU A 268 -17.86 9.65 -9.42
C LEU A 268 -19.31 10.11 -9.25
N ALA A 269 -19.49 11.28 -8.66
CA ALA A 269 -20.79 11.93 -8.50
C ALA A 269 -20.65 13.44 -8.77
N SER A 270 -21.75 14.07 -9.17
CA SER A 270 -21.81 15.51 -9.40
C SER A 270 -21.87 16.28 -8.07
N SER A 271 -21.19 17.43 -7.99
CA SER A 271 -21.32 18.35 -6.85
C SER A 271 -22.74 18.90 -6.69
N GLN A 272 -23.54 18.88 -7.76
CA GLN A 272 -24.91 19.39 -7.81
C GLN A 272 -25.95 18.41 -7.26
N ASP A 273 -25.65 17.12 -7.19
CA ASP A 273 -26.56 16.07 -6.68
C ASP A 273 -26.05 15.51 -5.34
N LEU A 274 -26.37 16.23 -4.25
CA LEU A 274 -26.00 15.83 -2.88
C LEU A 274 -26.53 14.44 -2.50
N PRO A 275 -27.78 14.04 -2.85
CA PRO A 275 -28.24 12.67 -2.66
C PRO A 275 -27.39 11.62 -3.39
N ALA A 276 -26.92 11.90 -4.62
CA ALA A 276 -26.00 11.00 -5.33
C ALA A 276 -24.63 10.92 -4.64
N LEU A 277 -24.08 12.03 -4.14
CA LEU A 277 -22.84 12.03 -3.35
C LEU A 277 -22.95 11.12 -2.12
N ALA A 278 -24.04 11.26 -1.35
CA ALA A 278 -24.32 10.40 -0.20
C ALA A 278 -24.38 8.91 -0.57
N ARG A 279 -25.06 8.56 -1.67
CA ARG A 279 -25.13 7.17 -2.18
C ARG A 279 -23.77 6.67 -2.68
N ALA A 280 -22.97 7.54 -3.28
CA ALA A 280 -21.63 7.21 -3.77
C ALA A 280 -20.69 6.90 -2.61
N ALA A 281 -20.73 7.70 -1.54
CA ALA A 281 -19.94 7.52 -0.33
C ALA A 281 -20.34 6.29 0.50
N ARG A 282 -21.61 5.88 0.50
CA ARG A 282 -22.10 4.80 1.36
C ARG A 282 -21.32 3.49 1.16
N GLY A 283 -20.75 2.98 2.25
CA GLY A 283 -19.97 1.73 2.28
C GLY A 283 -18.57 1.84 1.67
N ARG A 284 -18.10 3.06 1.40
CA ARG A 284 -16.76 3.38 0.90
C ARG A 284 -16.14 4.43 1.79
N ASN A 285 -14.81 4.46 1.80
CA ASN A 285 -14.07 5.47 2.53
C ASN A 285 -13.62 6.62 1.61
N ALA A 286 -14.07 6.67 0.36
CA ALA A 286 -13.81 7.78 -0.54
C ALA A 286 -14.86 7.92 -1.65
N VAL A 287 -15.01 9.14 -2.17
CA VAL A 287 -15.86 9.50 -3.31
C VAL A 287 -15.13 10.48 -4.22
N LEU A 288 -15.33 10.34 -5.54
CA LEU A 288 -14.87 11.31 -6.54
C LEU A 288 -16.00 12.29 -6.82
N VAL A 289 -15.68 13.57 -6.92
CA VAL A 289 -16.61 14.65 -7.23
C VAL A 289 -16.14 15.35 -8.49
N GLU A 290 -17.03 15.40 -9.48
CA GLU A 290 -16.76 15.96 -10.82
C GLU A 290 -16.14 17.35 -10.71
N ASP A 291 -15.05 17.57 -11.46
CA ASP A 291 -14.26 18.81 -11.54
C ASP A 291 -13.67 19.32 -10.20
N ILE A 292 -13.93 18.64 -9.08
CA ILE A 292 -13.51 19.05 -7.74
C ILE A 292 -12.40 18.14 -7.20
N GLY A 293 -12.50 16.82 -7.33
CA GLY A 293 -11.46 15.89 -6.87
C GLY A 293 -11.98 14.78 -5.96
N VAL A 294 -11.13 14.29 -5.06
CA VAL A 294 -11.47 13.18 -4.16
C VAL A 294 -11.75 13.67 -2.75
N PHE A 295 -12.78 13.09 -2.12
CA PHE A 295 -13.08 13.25 -0.70
C PHE A 295 -12.88 11.91 0.00
N CYS A 296 -11.92 11.87 0.92
CA CYS A 296 -11.58 10.71 1.73
C CYS A 296 -12.26 10.84 3.09
N LEU A 297 -12.97 9.79 3.51
CA LEU A 297 -13.83 9.76 4.67
C LEU A 297 -13.29 8.76 5.69
N ALA A 298 -13.03 9.20 6.91
CA ALA A 298 -12.42 8.35 7.93
C ALA A 298 -12.83 8.74 9.36
N GLY A 299 -12.47 7.91 10.33
CA GLY A 299 -12.65 8.23 11.76
C GLY A 299 -11.63 9.24 12.28
N GLU A 300 -10.41 9.23 11.74
CA GLU A 300 -9.29 10.09 12.16
C GLU A 300 -8.47 10.58 10.96
N GLU A 301 -7.66 11.62 11.17
CA GLU A 301 -6.82 12.27 10.14
C GLU A 301 -5.84 11.29 9.48
N ALA A 302 -5.10 10.52 10.28
CA ALA A 302 -4.14 9.54 9.76
C ALA A 302 -4.80 8.45 8.89
N ASP A 303 -6.06 8.10 9.16
CA ASP A 303 -6.82 7.17 8.33
C ASP A 303 -7.16 7.80 6.97
N ALA A 304 -7.58 9.07 6.96
CA ALA A 304 -7.95 9.81 5.75
C ALA A 304 -6.74 10.08 4.83
N GLU A 305 -5.59 10.43 5.40
CA GLU A 305 -4.33 10.60 4.65
C GLU A 305 -3.91 9.28 3.98
N ALA A 306 -4.01 8.16 4.69
CA ALA A 306 -3.72 6.85 4.10
C ALA A 306 -4.70 6.46 2.98
N ILE A 307 -5.99 6.76 3.14
CA ILE A 307 -6.98 6.57 2.07
C ILE A 307 -6.60 7.40 0.85
N LEU A 308 -6.22 8.67 1.05
CA LEU A 308 -5.83 9.55 -0.04
C LEU A 308 -4.63 9.00 -0.82
N THR A 309 -3.56 8.60 -0.13
CA THR A 309 -2.39 7.96 -0.74
C THR A 309 -2.77 6.73 -1.58
N LEU A 310 -3.63 5.87 -1.05
CA LEU A 310 -4.07 4.67 -1.79
C LEU A 310 -4.96 5.02 -2.98
N VAL A 311 -5.82 6.04 -2.87
CA VAL A 311 -6.67 6.47 -3.98
C VAL A 311 -5.82 7.07 -5.11
N GLU A 312 -4.83 7.91 -4.80
CA GLU A 312 -3.90 8.45 -5.78
C GLU A 312 -3.06 7.35 -6.44
N LYS A 313 -2.52 6.41 -5.64
CA LYS A 313 -1.78 5.26 -6.16
C LYS A 313 -2.64 4.40 -7.09
N ASN A 314 -3.87 4.06 -6.69
CA ASN A 314 -4.78 3.25 -7.51
C ASN A 314 -5.25 4.01 -8.76
N ALA A 315 -5.35 5.35 -8.70
CA ALA A 315 -5.59 6.18 -9.86
C ALA A 315 -4.42 6.10 -10.86
N LEU A 316 -3.18 6.24 -10.40
CA LEU A 316 -1.98 6.06 -11.22
C LEU A 316 -1.93 4.65 -11.84
N CYS A 317 -2.23 3.61 -11.05
CA CYS A 317 -2.33 2.24 -11.53
C CYS A 317 -3.35 2.11 -12.66
N TYR A 318 -4.52 2.72 -12.51
CA TYR A 318 -5.59 2.69 -13.51
C TYR A 318 -5.17 3.40 -14.79
N LEU A 319 -4.55 4.58 -14.68
CA LEU A 319 -4.04 5.34 -15.83
C LEU A 319 -2.94 4.58 -16.56
N ASN A 320 -1.98 4.00 -15.82
CA ASN A 320 -0.93 3.18 -16.38
C ASN A 320 -1.49 1.96 -17.11
N ALA A 321 -2.36 1.20 -16.46
CA ALA A 321 -3.01 0.02 -17.05
C ALA A 321 -3.81 0.37 -18.30
N SER A 322 -4.46 1.53 -18.33
CA SER A 322 -5.22 2.03 -19.48
C SER A 322 -4.36 2.22 -20.74
N ARG A 323 -3.03 2.37 -20.61
CA ARG A 323 -2.09 2.45 -21.74
C ARG A 323 -1.87 1.10 -22.42
N TYR A 324 -2.14 0.00 -21.73
CA TYR A 324 -1.91 -1.37 -22.20
C TYR A 324 -3.21 -2.13 -22.50
N GLY A 325 -4.36 -1.53 -22.22
CA GLY A 325 -5.68 -2.15 -22.44
C GLY A 325 -6.68 -1.72 -21.37
N LYS A 326 -7.82 -2.41 -21.30
CA LYS A 326 -8.83 -2.15 -20.28
C LYS A 326 -8.32 -2.63 -18.91
N PRO A 327 -8.24 -1.77 -17.88
CA PRO A 327 -7.82 -2.20 -16.55
C PRO A 327 -8.79 -3.23 -15.97
N GLU A 328 -8.26 -4.40 -15.60
CA GLU A 328 -9.05 -5.45 -14.95
C GLU A 328 -8.99 -5.31 -13.42
N PRO A 329 -10.14 -5.26 -12.73
CA PRO A 329 -10.16 -5.16 -11.28
C PRO A 329 -9.84 -6.49 -10.60
N LEU A 330 -9.48 -6.42 -9.33
CA LEU A 330 -9.49 -7.60 -8.46
C LEU A 330 -10.86 -8.29 -8.48
N SER A 331 -10.87 -9.61 -8.27
CA SER A 331 -12.12 -10.36 -8.23
C SER A 331 -13.07 -9.78 -7.17
N TRP A 332 -14.39 -9.86 -7.40
CA TRP A 332 -15.35 -9.32 -6.45
C TRP A 332 -15.27 -10.04 -5.09
N LEU A 333 -15.06 -11.36 -5.11
CA LEU A 333 -14.92 -12.19 -3.91
C LEU A 333 -13.69 -11.79 -3.10
N ASP A 334 -12.53 -11.61 -3.74
CA ASP A 334 -11.29 -11.26 -3.05
C ASP A 334 -11.40 -9.88 -2.40
N ARG A 335 -11.97 -8.89 -3.11
CA ARG A 335 -12.19 -7.54 -2.56
C ARG A 335 -13.08 -7.56 -1.32
N LYS A 336 -14.16 -8.36 -1.34
CA LYS A 336 -15.07 -8.50 -0.19
C LYS A 336 -14.39 -9.20 0.98
N LEU A 337 -13.65 -10.26 0.72
CA LEU A 337 -12.90 -11.01 1.73
C LEU A 337 -11.84 -10.12 2.39
N MET A 338 -11.02 -9.43 1.61
CA MET A 338 -9.98 -8.54 2.11
C MET A 338 -10.55 -7.41 2.96
N ARG A 339 -11.64 -6.77 2.51
CA ARG A 339 -12.33 -5.74 3.28
C ARG A 339 -12.87 -6.28 4.60
N LEU A 340 -13.47 -7.48 4.60
CA LEU A 340 -13.99 -8.11 5.81
C LEU A 340 -12.87 -8.42 6.82
N VAL A 341 -11.77 -9.02 6.35
CA VAL A 341 -10.61 -9.34 7.17
C VAL A 341 -10.01 -8.06 7.76
N TYR A 342 -9.83 -7.02 6.95
CA TYR A 342 -9.31 -5.73 7.39
C TYR A 342 -10.18 -5.10 8.48
N THR A 343 -11.48 -4.96 8.25
CA THR A 343 -12.41 -4.35 9.22
C THR A 343 -12.54 -5.17 10.51
N ARG A 344 -12.40 -6.50 10.44
CA ARG A 344 -12.53 -7.37 11.62
C ARG A 344 -11.27 -7.40 12.48
N PHE A 345 -10.09 -7.40 11.86
CA PHE A 345 -8.84 -7.70 12.57
C PHE A 345 -7.85 -6.54 12.63
N TYR A 346 -7.98 -5.54 11.76
CA TYR A 346 -6.95 -4.51 11.57
C TYR A 346 -7.46 -3.08 11.78
N SER A 347 -8.72 -2.76 11.45
CA SER A 347 -9.21 -1.36 11.52
C SER A 347 -9.25 -0.75 12.93
N LYS A 348 -9.25 -1.58 13.97
CA LYS A 348 -9.26 -1.14 15.39
C LYS A 348 -7.89 -1.25 16.07
N LYS A 349 -6.91 -1.86 15.41
CA LYS A 349 -5.54 -1.94 15.90
C LYS A 349 -4.84 -0.67 15.44
N LYS A 350 -4.87 0.34 16.30
CA LYS A 350 -4.00 1.50 16.18
C LYS A 350 -2.82 1.27 17.08
#